data_AF-A0A920HFU9-F1
#
_entry.id   AF-A0A920HFU9-F1
#
_cell.length_a   1.000
_cell.length_b   1.000
_cell.length_c   1.000
_cell.angle_alpha   90.00
_cell.angle_beta   90.00
_cell.angle_gamma   90.00
#
_symmetry.space_group_name_H-M   'P 1'
#
loop_
_entity.id
_entity.type
_entity.pdbx_description
1 polymer ?
#
loop_
_entity_poly.entity_id
_entity_poly.type
_entity_poly.pdbx_seq_one_letter_code
_entity_poly.pdbx_strand_id
1 'polypeptide(L)' 'MEKNLKVIHSGNVVIEDDVEIGSNCSIDRATLGSTKIMNGVKIDNLVQIAHNVIIGKNTCIAAQVGIAGSTLLVVIV' A
#
# COMPACT_ATOMS: atom_id res chain seq x y z
N MET A 1 23.68 0.57 21.06
CA MET A 1 22.76 0.67 19.91
C MET A 1 22.10 2.03 19.98
N GLU A 2 22.12 2.80 18.90
CA GLU A 2 21.36 4.05 18.82
C GLU A 2 19.86 3.76 18.99
N LYS A 3 19.17 4.64 19.70
CA LYS A 3 17.72 4.53 19.90
C LYS A 3 17.04 4.88 18.59
N ASN A 4 16.23 3.96 18.04
CA ASN A 4 15.39 4.28 16.90
C ASN A 4 14.37 5.35 17.29
N LEU A 5 14.56 6.57 16.81
CA LEU A 5 13.60 7.67 16.98
C LEU A 5 12.42 7.46 16.04
N LYS A 6 11.20 7.71 16.55
CA LYS A 6 10.00 7.57 15.73
C LYS A 6 10.01 8.62 14.62
N VAL A 7 10.02 8.15 13.37
CA VAL A 7 9.75 9.01 12.21
C VAL A 7 8.24 9.26 12.16
N ILE A 8 7.87 10.54 12.21
CA ILE A 8 6.48 10.97 12.05
C ILE A 8 6.10 10.74 10.60
N HIS A 9 5.17 9.83 10.37
CA HIS A 9 4.55 9.67 9.06
C HIS A 9 3.41 10.66 9.00
N SER A 10 3.52 11.76 8.26
CA SER A 10 2.50 12.82 8.17
C SER A 10 1.74 12.83 6.84
N GLY A 11 2.00 11.85 5.96
CA GLY A 11 1.25 11.67 4.73
C GLY A 11 -0.10 10.99 4.94
N ASN A 12 -0.72 10.61 3.83
CA ASN A 12 -2.02 9.94 3.79
C ASN A 12 -1.97 8.65 2.94
N VAL A 13 -3.14 8.03 2.79
CA VAL A 13 -3.42 7.00 1.80
C VAL A 13 -4.42 7.59 0.83
N VAL A 14 -4.19 7.39 -0.47
CA VAL A 14 -5.15 7.72 -1.52
C VAL A 14 -5.58 6.41 -2.18
N ILE A 15 -6.88 6.17 -2.17
CA ILE A 15 -7.53 5.04 -2.83
C ILE A 15 -8.41 5.66 -3.92
N GLU A 16 -8.12 5.32 -5.18
CA GLU A 16 -8.87 5.79 -6.34
C GLU A 16 -10.15 4.95 -6.56
N ASP A 17 -10.87 5.21 -7.66
CA ASP A 17 -12.12 4.53 -7.98
C ASP A 17 -11.92 3.04 -8.32
N ASP A 18 -13.00 2.25 -8.17
CA ASP A 18 -13.06 0.84 -8.57
C ASP A 18 -12.01 -0.07 -7.89
N VAL A 19 -11.51 0.32 -6.72
CA VAL A 19 -10.58 -0.48 -5.92
C VAL A 19 -11.34 -1.48 -5.04
N GLU A 20 -10.93 -2.75 -5.07
CA GLU A 20 -11.40 -3.80 -4.17
C GLU A 20 -10.32 -4.12 -3.12
N ILE A 21 -10.70 -4.13 -1.84
CA ILE A 21 -9.80 -4.48 -0.73
C ILE A 21 -10.44 -5.60 0.09
N GLY A 22 -9.74 -6.73 0.16
CA GLY A 22 -10.11 -7.89 0.95
C GLY A 22 -10.03 -7.64 2.46
N SER A 23 -10.51 -8.61 3.22
CA SER A 23 -10.52 -8.56 4.69
C SER A 23 -9.10 -8.53 5.28
N ASN A 24 -8.96 -7.83 6.40
CA ASN A 24 -7.73 -7.77 7.20
C ASN A 24 -6.48 -7.28 6.44
N CYS A 25 -6.65 -6.49 5.38
CA CYS A 25 -5.53 -5.76 4.78
C CYS A 25 -5.10 -4.59 5.67
N SER A 26 -3.81 -4.24 5.59
CA SER A 26 -3.25 -3.07 6.25
C SER A 26 -2.53 -2.21 5.20
N ILE A 27 -2.93 -0.94 5.11
CA ILE A 27 -2.35 0.03 4.18
C ILE A 27 -1.81 1.20 4.98
N ASP A 28 -0.49 1.27 5.09
CA ASP A 28 0.19 2.29 5.86
C ASP A 28 0.17 3.62 5.13
N ARG A 29 -0.11 4.71 5.86
CA ARG A 29 0.04 6.07 5.35
C ARG A 29 1.51 6.39 5.07
N ALA A 30 1.74 7.20 4.05
CA ALA A 30 3.09 7.61 3.68
C ALA A 30 3.79 8.46 4.75
N THR A 31 5.13 8.46 4.72
CA THR A 31 5.94 9.36 5.54
C THR A 31 5.64 10.82 5.20
N LEU A 32 5.70 11.14 3.90
CA LEU A 32 5.27 12.39 3.29
C LEU A 32 4.50 12.06 2.00
N GLY A 33 3.57 12.92 1.58
CA GLY A 33 2.75 12.67 0.40
C GLY A 33 1.74 11.55 0.65
N SER A 34 1.68 10.56 -0.26
CA SER A 34 0.64 9.52 -0.23
C SER A 34 1.19 8.14 -0.56
N THR A 35 0.72 7.12 0.16
CA THR A 35 0.64 5.74 -0.34
C THR A 35 -0.55 5.72 -1.30
N LYS A 36 -0.39 5.18 -2.51
CA LYS A 36 -1.39 5.31 -3.58
C LYS A 36 -1.83 3.94 -4.08
N ILE A 37 -3.14 3.73 -4.06
CA ILE A 37 -3.80 2.58 -4.68
C ILE A 37 -4.61 3.13 -5.86
N MET A 38 -4.10 2.92 -7.07
CA MET A 38 -4.68 3.50 -8.28
C MET A 38 -5.95 2.78 -8.73
N ASN A 39 -6.67 3.38 -9.67
CA ASN A 39 -7.97 2.90 -10.13
C ASN A 39 -7.93 1.43 -10.59
N GLY A 40 -8.96 0.66 -10.20
CA GLY A 40 -9.17 -0.71 -10.66
C GLY A 40 -8.29 -1.77 -9.99
N VAL A 41 -7.51 -1.40 -8.97
CA VAL A 41 -6.67 -2.33 -8.21
C VAL A 41 -7.54 -3.30 -7.40
N LYS A 42 -7.16 -4.58 -7.38
CA LYS A 42 -7.81 -5.62 -6.58
C LYS A 42 -6.82 -6.23 -5.60
N ILE A 43 -7.11 -6.11 -4.32
CA ILE A 43 -6.27 -6.59 -3.22
C ILE A 43 -7.04 -7.68 -2.48
N ASP A 44 -6.51 -8.89 -2.44
CA ASP A 44 -7.08 -10.02 -1.69
C ASP A 44 -6.73 -9.91 -0.19
N ASN A 45 -7.20 -10.85 0.63
CA ASN A 45 -7.15 -10.81 2.09
C ASN A 45 -5.72 -10.82 2.66
N LEU A 46 -5.55 -10.24 3.85
CA LEU A 46 -4.30 -10.29 4.63
C LEU A 46 -3.07 -9.70 3.91
N VAL A 47 -3.26 -8.73 3.01
CA VAL A 47 -2.16 -8.03 2.33
C VAL A 47 -1.64 -6.87 3.18
N GLN A 48 -0.31 -6.73 3.25
CA GLN A 48 0.38 -5.58 3.86
C GLN A 48 0.94 -4.66 2.77
N ILE A 49 0.49 -3.40 2.77
CA ILE A 49 1.04 -2.32 1.94
C ILE A 49 1.74 -1.32 2.85
N ALA A 50 3.07 -1.26 2.80
CA ALA A 50 3.85 -0.33 3.61
C ALA A 50 3.75 1.13 3.12
N HIS A 51 4.33 2.05 3.89
CA HIS A 51 4.30 3.48 3.62
C HIS A 51 4.93 3.83 2.25
N ASN A 52 4.38 4.85 1.59
CA ASN A 52 4.88 5.40 0.31
C ASN A 52 4.78 4.43 -0.88
N VAL A 53 4.14 3.28 -0.75
CA VAL A 53 3.93 2.36 -1.87
C VAL A 53 2.97 2.97 -2.90
N ILE A 54 3.24 2.71 -4.18
CA ILE A 54 2.34 3.05 -5.29
C ILE A 54 1.98 1.75 -6.01
N ILE A 55 0.70 1.39 -5.98
CA ILE A 55 0.13 0.27 -6.75
C ILE A 55 -0.51 0.83 -8.01
N GLY A 56 -0.01 0.43 -9.17
CA GLY A 56 -0.49 0.89 -10.47
C GLY A 56 -1.87 0.36 -10.85
N LYS A 57 -2.51 1.03 -11.80
CA LYS A 57 -3.89 0.74 -12.24
C LYS A 57 -4.08 -0.73 -12.64
N ASN A 58 -5.27 -1.27 -12.36
CA ASN A 58 -5.68 -2.63 -12.74
C ASN A 58 -4.71 -3.74 -12.26
N THR A 59 -3.96 -3.50 -11.18
CA THR A 59 -3.08 -4.49 -10.57
C THR A 59 -3.89 -5.43 -9.67
N CYS A 60 -3.63 -6.73 -9.75
CA CYS A 60 -4.20 -7.75 -8.87
C CYS A 60 -3.12 -8.25 -7.90
N ILE A 61 -3.47 -8.34 -6.62
CA ILE A 61 -2.59 -8.79 -5.54
C ILE A 61 -3.28 -9.91 -4.77
N ALA A 62 -2.72 -11.12 -4.84
CA ALA A 62 -3.22 -12.28 -4.11
C ALA A 62 -2.99 -12.17 -2.58
N ALA A 63 -3.69 -13.02 -1.81
CA ALA A 63 -3.64 -12.98 -0.36
C ALA A 63 -2.23 -13.15 0.22
N GLN A 64 -2.02 -12.62 1.44
CA GLN A 64 -0.78 -12.73 2.22
C GLN A 64 0.48 -12.09 1.58
N VAL A 65 0.32 -11.28 0.54
CA VAL A 65 1.43 -10.50 -0.03
C VAL A 65 1.84 -9.37 0.92
N GLY A 66 3.15 -9.16 1.07
CA GLY A 66 3.72 -8.02 1.77
C GLY A 66 4.58 -7.16 0.84
N ILE A 67 4.33 -5.85 0.79
CA ILE A 67 5.06 -4.91 -0.07
C ILE A 67 5.79 -3.90 0.82
N ALA A 68 7.11 -3.86 0.69
CA ALA A 68 7.97 -2.96 1.46
C ALA A 68 7.85 -1.49 1.01
N GLY A 69 8.20 -0.57 1.91
CA GLY A 69 7.97 0.85 1.73
C GLY A 69 8.63 1.44 0.48
N SER A 70 7.99 2.47 -0.09
CA SER A 70 8.45 3.20 -1.29
C SER A 70 8.52 2.36 -2.59
N THR A 71 7.95 1.16 -2.60
CA THR A 71 7.89 0.32 -3.81
C THR A 71 6.87 0.88 -4.81
N LEU A 72 7.23 0.90 -6.09
CA LEU A 72 6.29 1.05 -7.20
C LEU A 72 5.99 -0.34 -7.77
N LEU A 73 4.72 -0.75 -7.76
CA LEU A 73 4.29 -2.07 -8.21
C LEU A 73 3.28 -1.97 -9.35
N VAL A 74 3.52 -2.72 -10.43
CA VAL A 74 2.53 -3.02 -11.48
C VAL A 74 2.61 -4.53 -11.72
N VAL A 75 1.59 -5.27 -11.32
CA VAL A 75 1.57 -6.73 -11.43
C VAL A 75 0.18 -7.21 -11.79
N ILE A 76 0.09 -8.23 -12.63
CA ILE A 76 -1.15 -8.92 -12.95
C ILE A 76 -0.93 -10.37 -12.55
N VAL A 77 -1.18 -10.71 -11.29
CA VAL A 77 -1.31 -12.12 -10.85
C VAL A 77 -2.76 -12.42 -10.54
#